data_AF-A0A147BWE5-F1
#
_entry.id   AF-A0A147BWE5-F1
#
_cell.length_a   1.000
_cell.length_b   1.000
_cell.length_c   1.000
_cell.angle_alpha   90.00
_cell.angle_beta   90.00
_cell.angle_gamma   90.00
#
_symmetry.space_group_name_H-M   'P 1'
#
loop_
_entity.id
_entity.type
_entity.pdbx_description
1 polymer ?
#
loop_
_entity_poly.entity_id
_entity_poly.type
_entity_poly.pdbx_seq_one_letter_code
_entity_poly.pdbx_strand_id
1 'polypeptide(L)'
;FFIMRTTRLIVAMFVLFAICEPAVAKVVIKGTGNLAPDCDKTIMGLCSNHTLGELKEVDVTARECKVTCTYRPPGDETVERGGVLVKNREYEKVNLPDGMPCAFGAACDKDGKCTCKFCNERSKI
;
A
#
# COMPACT_ATOMS: atom_id res chain seq x y z
N PHE A 1 49.10 5.58 -29.20
CA PHE A 1 47.64 5.80 -29.18
C PHE A 1 46.92 4.66 -28.45
N PHE A 2 47.00 4.59 -27.12
CA PHE A 2 46.31 3.53 -26.34
C PHE A 2 45.33 4.08 -25.28
N ILE A 3 45.29 5.41 -25.09
CA ILE A 3 44.45 6.06 -24.06
C ILE A 3 43.00 6.32 -24.55
N MET A 4 42.77 6.36 -25.86
CA MET A 4 41.43 6.71 -26.42
C MET A 4 40.44 5.54 -26.48
N ARG A 5 40.86 4.30 -26.16
CA ARG A 5 40.01 3.09 -26.30
C ARG A 5 39.32 2.70 -24.98
N THR A 6 39.91 3.02 -23.84
CA THR A 6 39.37 2.70 -22.50
C THR A 6 38.25 3.63 -22.06
N THR A 7 38.28 4.91 -22.47
CA THR A 7 37.22 5.88 -22.15
C THR A 7 35.87 5.50 -22.76
N ARG A 8 35.83 4.90 -23.95
CA ARG A 8 34.57 4.47 -24.58
C ARG A 8 33.91 3.28 -23.88
N LEU A 9 34.70 2.36 -23.33
CA LEU A 9 34.19 1.19 -22.60
C LEU A 9 33.62 1.58 -21.22
N ILE A 10 34.27 2.53 -20.54
CA ILE A 10 33.79 3.03 -19.25
C ILE A 10 32.46 3.77 -19.41
N VAL A 11 32.33 4.63 -20.44
CA VAL A 11 31.08 5.34 -20.73
C VAL A 11 29.93 4.37 -21.04
N ALA A 12 30.20 3.28 -21.76
CA ALA A 12 29.18 2.27 -22.05
C ALA A 12 28.70 1.51 -20.78
N MET A 13 29.59 1.24 -19.81
CA MET A 13 29.18 0.67 -18.52
C MET A 13 28.31 1.61 -17.68
N PHE A 14 28.59 2.92 -17.68
CA PHE A 14 27.79 3.88 -16.91
C PHE A 14 26.36 4.03 -17.47
N VAL A 15 26.16 3.89 -18.78
CA VAL A 15 24.82 3.94 -19.39
C VAL A 15 23.96 2.75 -18.96
N LEU A 16 24.55 1.56 -18.77
CA LEU A 16 23.80 0.37 -18.34
C LEU A 16 23.25 0.50 -16.91
N PHE A 17 23.95 1.19 -16.01
CA PHE A 17 23.47 1.42 -14.64
C PHE A 17 22.29 2.40 -14.56
N ALA A 18 22.10 3.28 -15.56
CA ALA A 18 21.02 4.26 -15.58
C ALA A 18 19.65 3.69 -16.01
N ILE A 19 19.61 2.45 -16.53
CA ILE A 19 18.39 1.82 -17.09
C ILE A 19 17.76 0.82 -16.11
N CYS A 20 18.36 0.61 -14.94
CA CYS A 20 17.68 -0.08 -13.85
C CYS A 20 16.63 0.86 -13.25
N GLU A 21 15.51 1.07 -13.95
CA GLU A 21 14.27 1.42 -13.26
C GLU A 21 14.07 0.33 -12.19
N PRO A 22 13.96 0.71 -10.90
CA PRO A 22 13.63 -0.28 -9.90
C PRO A 22 12.32 -0.91 -10.35
N ALA A 23 12.33 -2.23 -10.57
CA ALA A 23 11.11 -2.99 -10.77
C ALA A 23 10.32 -2.84 -9.47
N VAL A 24 9.51 -1.76 -9.39
CA VAL A 24 8.64 -1.51 -8.25
C VAL A 24 7.68 -2.69 -8.26
N ALA A 25 7.87 -3.61 -7.33
CA ALA A 25 6.98 -4.72 -7.14
C ALA A 25 5.55 -4.15 -7.12
N LYS A 26 4.72 -4.61 -8.07
CA LYS A 26 3.40 -4.03 -8.29
C LYS A 26 2.52 -4.37 -7.08
N VAL A 27 2.44 -3.45 -6.13
CA VAL A 27 1.52 -3.53 -5.00
C VAL A 27 0.10 -3.55 -5.55
N VAL A 28 -0.68 -4.55 -5.14
CA VAL A 28 -2.08 -4.66 -5.56
C VAL A 28 -2.93 -3.78 -4.65
N ILE A 29 -3.65 -2.82 -5.22
CA ILE A 29 -4.60 -1.98 -4.46
C ILE A 29 -6.02 -2.44 -4.79
N LYS A 30 -6.82 -2.70 -3.75
CA LYS A 30 -8.22 -3.13 -3.84
C LYS A 30 -9.11 -2.19 -3.05
N GLY A 31 -10.41 -2.21 -3.35
CA GLY A 31 -11.42 -1.47 -2.59
C GLY A 31 -11.45 0.05 -2.83
N THR A 32 -10.62 0.57 -3.75
CA THR A 32 -10.57 2.00 -4.11
C THR A 32 -11.52 2.38 -5.25
N GLY A 33 -12.40 1.48 -5.71
CA GLY A 33 -13.24 1.71 -6.90
C GLY A 33 -14.19 2.92 -6.85
N ASN A 34 -14.47 3.46 -5.65
CA ASN A 34 -15.25 4.68 -5.46
C ASN A 34 -14.40 5.92 -5.11
N LEU A 35 -13.08 5.77 -5.09
CA LEU A 35 -12.11 6.82 -4.81
C LEU A 35 -11.48 7.30 -6.12
N ALA A 36 -10.98 8.53 -6.11
CA ALA A 36 -10.25 9.06 -7.24
C ALA A 36 -8.86 8.42 -7.35
N PRO A 37 -8.28 8.24 -8.56
CA PRO A 37 -7.00 7.54 -8.75
C PRO A 37 -5.81 8.18 -8.01
N ASP A 38 -5.87 9.47 -7.73
CA ASP A 38 -4.87 10.19 -6.94
C ASP A 38 -4.88 9.80 -5.45
N CYS A 39 -5.96 9.18 -4.96
CA CYS A 39 -6.06 8.65 -3.60
C CYS A 39 -5.15 7.43 -3.38
N ASP A 40 -4.80 6.68 -4.42
CA ASP A 40 -4.01 5.44 -4.32
C ASP A 40 -2.67 5.67 -3.63
N LYS A 41 -1.98 6.79 -3.94
CA LYS A 41 -0.71 7.14 -3.30
C LYS A 41 -0.86 7.40 -1.80
N THR A 42 -1.90 8.13 -1.42
CA THR A 42 -2.21 8.42 -0.02
C THR A 42 -2.52 7.13 0.73
N ILE A 43 -3.34 6.25 0.14
CA ILE A 43 -3.69 4.95 0.69
C ILE A 43 -2.45 4.05 0.88
N MET A 44 -1.57 3.97 -0.12
CA MET A 44 -0.32 3.22 -0.01
C MET A 44 0.58 3.80 1.10
N GLY A 45 0.62 5.12 1.26
CA GLY A 45 1.38 5.80 2.31
C GLY A 45 0.96 5.43 3.74
N LEU A 46 -0.29 4.99 3.93
CA LEU A 46 -0.76 4.49 5.22
C LEU A 46 -0.09 3.16 5.60
N CYS A 47 0.34 2.38 4.60
CA CYS A 47 0.97 1.06 4.78
C CYS A 47 2.50 1.15 4.86
N SER A 48 3.04 1.93 5.79
CA SER A 48 4.48 2.22 5.89
C SER A 48 5.26 1.32 6.86
N ASN A 49 4.65 0.23 7.35
CA ASN A 49 5.32 -0.66 8.30
C ASN A 49 6.34 -1.60 7.64
N HIS A 50 7.53 -1.07 7.37
CA HIS A 50 8.65 -1.81 6.77
C HIS A 50 9.16 -2.99 7.62
N THR A 51 8.80 -3.06 8.91
CA THR A 51 9.25 -4.15 9.79
C THR A 51 8.56 -5.48 9.48
N LEU A 52 7.37 -5.44 8.87
CA LEU A 52 6.60 -6.63 8.49
C LEU A 52 7.03 -7.22 7.13
N GLY A 53 8.00 -6.59 6.47
CA GLY A 53 8.55 -7.01 5.18
C GLY A 53 8.00 -6.22 4.00
N GLU A 54 8.00 -6.83 2.82
CA GLU A 54 7.62 -6.16 1.58
C GLU A 54 6.09 -6.07 1.46
N LEU A 55 5.57 -4.87 1.19
CA LEU A 55 4.14 -4.66 0.96
C LEU A 55 3.71 -5.35 -0.34
N LYS A 56 2.67 -6.19 -0.28
CA LYS A 56 2.15 -6.92 -1.44
C LYS A 56 0.76 -6.46 -1.86
N GLU A 57 -0.10 -6.17 -0.89
CA GLU A 57 -1.48 -5.81 -1.14
C GLU A 57 -1.97 -4.76 -0.15
N VAL A 58 -2.79 -3.83 -0.65
CA VAL A 58 -3.50 -2.84 0.14
C VAL A 58 -4.99 -2.98 -0.18
N ASP A 59 -5.79 -3.31 0.82
CA ASP A 59 -7.23 -3.48 0.66
C ASP A 59 -8.00 -2.42 1.46
N VAL A 60 -8.74 -1.58 0.76
CA VAL A 60 -9.49 -0.46 1.33
C VAL A 60 -10.93 -0.86 1.60
N THR A 61 -11.30 -0.90 2.87
CA THR A 61 -12.70 -1.08 3.28
C THR A 61 -13.28 0.28 3.67
N ALA A 62 -13.66 1.07 2.65
CA ALA A 62 -14.07 2.46 2.82
C ALA A 62 -15.20 2.65 3.85
N ARG A 63 -16.22 1.78 3.84
CA ARG A 63 -17.35 1.83 4.80
C ARG A 63 -16.94 1.61 6.26
N GLU A 64 -15.86 0.87 6.49
CA GLU A 64 -15.30 0.63 7.82
C GLU A 64 -14.21 1.63 8.17
N CYS A 65 -13.90 2.58 7.29
CA CYS A 65 -12.81 3.53 7.46
C CYS A 65 -11.48 2.86 7.79
N LYS A 66 -11.19 1.73 7.12
CA LYS A 66 -10.00 0.91 7.37
C LYS A 66 -9.29 0.53 6.09
N VAL A 67 -7.98 0.37 6.23
CA VAL A 67 -7.07 -0.21 5.24
C VAL A 67 -6.43 -1.44 5.85
N THR A 68 -6.44 -2.55 5.12
CA THR A 68 -5.67 -3.73 5.46
C THR A 68 -4.44 -3.79 4.57
N CYS A 69 -3.27 -3.65 5.18
CA CYS A 69 -1.97 -3.77 4.54
C CYS A 69 -1.48 -5.21 4.70
N THR A 70 -1.18 -5.88 3.59
CA THR A 70 -0.64 -7.25 3.59
C THR A 70 0.82 -7.23 3.19
N TYR A 71 1.66 -7.74 4.09
CA TYR A 71 3.10 -7.81 3.93
C TYR A 71 3.57 -9.24 3.74
N ARG A 72 4.70 -9.37 3.06
CA ARG A 72 5.45 -10.62 2.98
C ARG A 72 6.76 -10.48 3.77
N PRO A 73 6.86 -11.12 4.94
CA PRO A 73 8.12 -11.21 5.67
C PRO A 73 9.20 -11.92 4.83
N PRO A 74 10.49 -11.69 5.14
CA PRO A 74 11.57 -12.46 4.55
C PRO A 74 11.47 -13.94 4.95
N GLY A 75 11.98 -14.83 4.10
CA GLY A 75 12.00 -16.28 4.33
C GLY A 75 11.10 -17.06 3.36
N ASP A 76 10.73 -18.28 3.77
CA ASP A 76 9.97 -19.21 2.95
C ASP A 76 8.56 -18.69 2.64
N GLU A 77 7.99 -19.14 1.51
CA GLU A 77 6.61 -18.79 1.11
C GLU A 77 5.58 -19.26 2.14
N THR A 78 5.89 -20.35 2.82
CA THR A 78 5.03 -21.01 3.81
C THR A 78 5.82 -21.23 5.09
N VAL A 79 5.18 -20.96 6.22
CA VAL A 79 5.72 -21.17 7.55
C VAL A 79 4.75 -22.05 8.34
N GLU A 80 5.28 -22.88 9.24
CA GLU A 80 4.46 -23.67 10.13
C GLU A 80 3.98 -22.79 11.30
N ARG A 81 2.66 -22.69 11.50
CA ARG A 81 2.06 -22.04 12.67
C ARG A 81 1.04 -22.99 13.28
N GLY A 82 1.31 -23.43 14.51
CA GLY A 82 0.41 -24.35 15.23
C GLY A 82 0.24 -25.71 14.55
N GLY A 83 1.32 -26.27 13.97
CA GLY A 83 1.29 -27.59 13.32
C GLY A 83 0.74 -27.60 11.89
N VAL A 84 0.43 -26.43 11.32
CA VAL A 84 -0.11 -26.29 9.96
C VAL A 84 0.75 -25.36 9.12
N LEU A 85 1.02 -25.75 7.87
CA LEU A 85 1.70 -24.90 6.90
C LEU A 85 0.75 -23.81 6.40
N VAL A 86 1.10 -22.56 6.70
CA VAL A 86 0.34 -21.37 6.28
C VAL A 86 1.23 -20.48 5.42
N LYS A 87 0.62 -19.64 4.57
CA LYS A 87 1.39 -18.65 3.80
C LYS A 87 2.06 -17.66 4.75
N ASN A 88 3.33 -17.38 4.51
CA ASN A 88 4.10 -16.42 5.28
C ASN A 88 3.67 -14.99 4.91
N ARG A 89 2.65 -14.50 5.61
CA ARG A 89 2.08 -13.17 5.42
C ARG A 89 1.80 -12.55 6.77
N GLU A 90 2.06 -11.26 6.86
CA GLU A 90 1.68 -10.44 8.01
C GLU A 90 0.69 -9.37 7.57
N TYR A 91 -0.15 -8.95 8.51
CA TYR A 91 -1.26 -8.06 8.23
C TYR A 91 -1.29 -6.92 9.23
N GLU A 92 -1.51 -5.72 8.73
CA GLU A 92 -1.71 -4.52 9.55
C GLU A 92 -3.03 -3.87 9.16
N LYS A 93 -3.81 -3.45 10.16
CA LYS A 93 -5.03 -2.68 9.94
C LYS A 93 -4.80 -1.25 10.40
N VAL A 94 -4.99 -0.31 9.49
CA VAL A 94 -4.80 1.12 9.73
C VAL A 94 -6.11 1.84 9.46
N ASN A 95 -6.40 2.88 10.24
CA ASN A 95 -7.58 3.71 9.99
C ASN A 95 -7.35 4.60 8.77
N LEU A 96 -8.41 4.82 7.98
CA LEU A 96 -8.44 5.86 6.97
C LEU A 96 -8.40 7.24 7.66
N PRO A 97 -7.78 8.26 7.02
CA PRO A 97 -7.68 9.59 7.59
C PRO A 97 -9.04 10.25 7.79
N ASP A 98 -9.10 11.13 8.80
CA ASP A 98 -10.28 11.98 9.10
C ASP A 98 -10.70 12.77 7.86
N GLY A 99 -12.00 12.80 7.58
CA GLY A 99 -12.58 13.45 6.41
C GLY A 99 -12.58 12.62 5.12
N MET A 100 -11.94 11.44 5.08
CA MET A 100 -11.92 10.61 3.88
C MET A 100 -13.34 10.10 3.52
N PRO A 101 -13.76 10.17 2.25
CA PRO A 101 -15.10 9.72 1.87
C PRO A 101 -15.23 8.20 2.04
N CYS A 102 -16.19 7.79 2.86
CA CYS A 102 -16.46 6.37 3.16
C CYS A 102 -17.75 5.85 2.50
N ALA A 103 -18.70 6.74 2.26
CA ALA A 103 -19.94 6.50 1.52
C ALA A 103 -20.51 7.84 1.01
N PHE A 104 -21.59 7.81 0.25
CA PHE A 104 -22.23 9.02 -0.27
C PHE A 104 -22.66 9.97 0.87
N GLY A 105 -22.07 11.17 0.90
CA GLY A 105 -22.34 12.17 1.95
C GLY A 105 -21.79 11.81 3.34
N ALA A 106 -20.97 10.77 3.45
CA ALA A 106 -20.37 10.31 4.69
C ALA A 106 -18.85 10.38 4.64
N ALA A 107 -18.24 10.69 5.79
CA ALA A 107 -16.81 10.78 5.94
C ALA A 107 -16.32 9.97 7.15
N CYS A 108 -15.08 9.51 7.07
CA CYS A 108 -14.38 8.92 8.21
C CYS A 108 -14.14 9.97 9.28
N ASP A 109 -14.37 9.60 10.54
CA ASP A 109 -13.96 10.38 11.70
C ASP A 109 -12.60 9.91 12.24
N LYS A 110 -12.11 10.60 13.28
CA LYS A 110 -10.84 10.30 13.95
C LYS A 110 -10.82 8.93 14.65
N ASP A 111 -11.98 8.39 14.97
CA ASP A 111 -12.12 7.08 15.60
C ASP A 111 -12.13 5.93 14.57
N GLY A 112 -12.03 6.26 13.28
CA GLY A 112 -12.07 5.28 12.20
C GLY A 112 -13.49 4.77 11.96
N LYS A 113 -14.52 5.61 12.15
CA LYS A 113 -15.91 5.28 11.87
C LYS A 113 -16.43 6.14 10.72
N CYS A 114 -17.21 5.51 9.84
CA CYS A 114 -17.92 6.22 8.78
C CYS A 114 -19.16 6.92 9.34
N THR A 115 -19.23 8.24 9.23
CA THR A 115 -20.33 9.04 9.75
C THR A 115 -21.00 9.87 8.66
N CYS A 116 -22.33 9.84 8.63
CA CYS A 116 -23.13 10.70 7.76
C CYS A 116 -23.84 11.74 8.63
N LYS A 117 -23.42 13.00 8.55
CA LYS A 117 -24.02 14.09 9.34
C LYS A 117 -25.52 14.21 9.09
N PHE A 118 -25.91 14.16 7.81
CA PHE A 118 -27.32 14.23 7.40
C PHE A 118 -28.19 13.15 8.06
N CYS A 119 -27.69 11.91 8.14
CA CYS A 119 -28.41 10.82 8.80
C CYS A 119 -28.40 10.95 10.33
N ASN A 120 -27.26 11.34 10.93
CA ASN A 120 -27.10 11.45 12.38
C ASN A 120 -27.91 12.59 12.99
N GLU A 121 -28.15 13.68 12.25
CA GLU A 121 -28.97 14.80 12.70
C GLU A 121 -30.47 14.46 12.65
N ARG A 122 -30.88 13.51 11.80
CA ARG A 122 -32.29 13.11 11.63
C ARG A 122 -32.70 11.88 12.44
N SER A 123 -31.75 11.09 12.94
CA SER A 123 -32.02 9.92 13.79
C SER A 123 -32.28 10.27 15.26
N LYS A 124 -32.24 11.56 15.64
CA LYS A 124 -32.62 12.07 16.97
C LYS A 124 -34.10 12.50 17.05
N ILE A 125 -34.94 12.01 16.14
CA ILE A 125 -36.40 12.21 16.15
C ILE A 125 -37.06 10.98 16.76
#